data_AF-A0A172TEY9-F1
#
_entry.id   AF-A0A172TEY9-F1
#
_cell.length_a   1.000
_cell.length_b   1.000
_cell.length_c   1.000
_cell.angle_alpha   90.00
_cell.angle_beta   90.00
_cell.angle_gamma   90.00
#
_symmetry.space_group_name_H-M   'P 1'
#
loop_
_entity.id
_entity.type
_entity.pdbx_description
1 polymer ?
#
loop_
_entity_poly.entity_id
_entity_poly.type
_entity_poly.pdbx_seq_one_letter_code
_entity_poly.pdbx_strand_id
1 'polypeptide(L)'
;MPYTSGFIVNVDEGNNFISTILNITAVNNSNTVPSNLEIILFQYAGNPLVKSVVIRELFTIRPLQFAVRNYPLSGYGFELQFSFFSSLNTAVTAVGFAGPGGTISTQYFLQNDFQYIDRFTVMGV
;
A
#
# COMPACT_ATOMS: atom_id res chain seq x y z
N MET A 1 10.72 -14.09 -1.54
CA MET A 1 10.52 -12.86 -0.76
C MET A 1 9.07 -12.48 -0.96
N PRO A 2 8.16 -12.64 0.02
CA PRO A 2 6.77 -12.34 -0.23
C PRO A 2 6.60 -10.84 -0.11
N TYR A 3 6.75 -10.15 -1.25
CA TYR A 3 6.32 -8.76 -1.38
C TYR A 3 4.80 -8.79 -1.37
N THR A 4 4.18 -8.34 -0.28
CA THR A 4 2.74 -8.09 -0.30
C THR A 4 2.53 -6.76 -1.01
N SER A 5 1.87 -6.81 -2.17
CA SER A 5 1.59 -5.64 -2.99
C SER A 5 0.13 -5.21 -2.89
N GLY A 6 -0.09 -3.91 -2.96
CA GLY A 6 -1.39 -3.30 -3.09
C GLY A 6 -1.41 -2.25 -4.19
N PHE A 7 -2.60 -1.93 -4.68
CA PHE A 7 -2.81 -0.97 -5.73
C PHE A 7 -4.05 -0.11 -5.43
N ILE A 8 -3.90 1.19 -5.58
CA ILE A 8 -4.99 2.18 -5.51
C ILE A 8 -5.01 2.94 -6.83
N VAL A 9 -6.21 3.05 -7.42
CA VAL A 9 -6.49 3.97 -8.52
C VAL A 9 -7.49 5.00 -8.02
N ASN A 10 -7.16 6.27 -8.22
CA ASN A 10 -8.07 7.36 -7.96
C ASN A 10 -8.93 7.62 -9.21
N VAL A 11 -10.19 8.01 -9.03
CA VAL A 11 -11.00 8.52 -10.15
C VAL A 11 -10.42 9.86 -10.60
N ASP A 12 -10.36 10.04 -11.92
CA ASP A 12 -10.14 11.34 -12.53
C ASP A 12 -11.49 12.04 -12.73
N GLU A 13 -11.80 13.03 -11.89
CA GLU A 13 -12.96 13.91 -12.08
C GLU A 13 -12.50 15.19 -12.79
N GLY A 14 -12.47 15.13 -14.13
CA GLY A 14 -12.22 16.32 -14.97
C GLY A 14 -10.79 16.86 -14.90
N ASN A 15 -9.78 15.98 -14.92
CA ASN A 15 -8.35 16.25 -14.78
C ASN A 15 -7.89 16.69 -13.37
N ASN A 16 -8.73 16.50 -12.35
CA ASN A 16 -8.37 16.74 -10.96
C ASN A 16 -8.35 15.40 -10.20
N PHE A 17 -7.14 14.92 -9.90
CA PHE A 17 -6.99 13.78 -9.00
C PHE A 17 -7.31 14.22 -7.58
N ILE A 18 -8.35 13.62 -7.02
CA ILE A 18 -8.77 13.90 -5.66
C ILE A 18 -7.74 13.33 -4.68
N SER A 19 -7.51 14.04 -3.58
CA SER A 19 -6.61 13.59 -2.51
C SER A 19 -7.14 12.31 -1.88
N THR A 20 -6.34 11.24 -1.91
CA THR A 20 -6.61 9.99 -1.21
C THR A 20 -5.65 9.87 -0.03
N ILE A 21 -6.14 9.47 1.13
CA ILE A 21 -5.29 9.17 2.28
C ILE A 21 -5.11 7.65 2.34
N LEU A 22 -3.89 7.19 2.09
CA LEU A 22 -3.50 5.81 2.34
C LEU A 22 -3.14 5.66 3.81
N ASN A 23 -3.98 4.92 4.54
CA ASN A 23 -3.70 4.50 5.90
C ASN A 23 -3.06 3.11 5.88
N ILE A 24 -1.94 2.97 6.58
CA ILE A 24 -1.25 1.70 6.78
C ILE A 24 -1.15 1.48 8.27
N THR A 25 -1.76 0.41 8.73
CA THR A 25 -1.73 -0.02 10.12
C THR A 25 -0.97 -1.33 10.21
N ALA A 26 0.04 -1.37 11.07
CA ALA A 26 0.86 -2.54 11.30
C ALA A 26 0.86 -2.89 12.79
N VAL A 27 0.70 -4.18 13.12
CA VAL A 27 0.67 -4.68 14.50
C VAL A 27 1.75 -5.74 14.65
N ASN A 28 2.63 -5.55 15.64
CA ASN A 28 3.61 -6.57 16.02
C ASN A 28 3.08 -7.35 17.22
N ASN A 29 2.66 -8.60 16.98
CA ASN A 29 2.18 -9.50 18.02
C ASN A 29 3.32 -10.35 18.66
N SER A 30 4.58 -10.02 18.36
CA SER A 30 5.72 -10.64 19.03
C SER A 30 5.85 -10.13 20.47
N ASN A 31 6.17 -11.03 21.40
CA ASN A 31 6.41 -10.69 22.81
C ASN A 31 7.81 -10.11 23.06
N THR A 32 8.77 -10.37 22.17
CA THR A 32 10.20 -10.10 22.44
C THR A 32 10.96 -9.50 21.26
N VAL A 33 10.52 -9.75 20.02
CA VAL A 33 11.28 -9.35 18.82
C VAL A 33 10.62 -8.13 18.14
N PRO A 34 11.37 -7.04 17.90
CA PRO A 34 10.87 -5.91 17.13
C PRO A 34 10.72 -6.27 15.64
N SER A 35 9.73 -5.68 15.00
CA SER A 35 9.46 -5.85 13.57
C SER A 35 9.93 -4.65 12.78
N ASN A 36 10.76 -4.88 11.76
CA ASN A 36 11.16 -3.85 10.81
C ASN A 36 10.32 -4.01 9.54
N LEU A 37 9.57 -2.96 9.21
CA LEU A 37 8.73 -2.87 8.02
C LEU A 37 9.29 -1.79 7.10
N GLU A 38 9.58 -2.16 5.86
CA GLU A 38 9.83 -1.20 4.79
C GLU A 38 8.56 -1.04 3.96
N ILE A 39 8.20 0.22 3.73
CA ILE A 39 7.12 0.64 2.87
C ILE A 39 7.73 1.32 1.67
N ILE A 40 7.33 0.88 0.48
CA ILE A 40 7.67 1.54 -0.78
C ILE A 40 6.38 1.86 -1.50
N LEU A 41 6.16 3.14 -1.78
CA LEU A 41 5.03 3.62 -2.55
C LEU A 41 5.53 4.12 -3.91
N PHE A 42 4.94 3.58 -4.95
CA PHE A 42 5.13 3.99 -6.32
C PHE A 42 3.92 4.76 -6.82
N GLN A 43 4.16 5.73 -7.70
CA GLN A 43 3.12 6.42 -8.45
C GLN A 43 3.28 6.11 -9.93
N TYR A 44 2.15 5.95 -10.59
CA TYR A 44 2.04 5.87 -12.03
C TYR A 44 1.54 7.22 -12.56
N ALA A 45 2.35 7.88 -13.38
CA ALA A 45 2.02 9.17 -13.97
C ALA A 45 2.54 9.30 -15.40
N GLY A 46 1.93 10.20 -16.18
CA GLY A 46 2.34 10.52 -17.55
C GLY A 46 1.67 9.69 -18.64
N ASN A 47 1.96 10.05 -19.89
CA ASN A 47 1.60 9.29 -21.09
C ASN A 47 2.85 9.17 -21.99
N PRO A 48 3.52 8.01 -22.06
CA PRO A 48 3.15 6.73 -21.45
C PRO A 48 3.23 6.73 -19.92
N LEU A 49 2.51 5.82 -19.25
CA LEU A 49 2.54 5.68 -17.79
C LEU A 49 3.94 5.26 -17.33
N VAL A 50 4.58 6.11 -16.52
CA VAL A 50 5.87 5.85 -15.89
C VAL A 50 5.68 5.57 -14.41
N LYS A 51 6.31 4.50 -13.93
CA LYS A 51 6.39 4.15 -12.50
C LYS A 51 7.56 4.90 -11.85
N SER A 52 7.29 5.67 -10.80
CA SER A 52 8.31 6.35 -9.99
C SER A 52 8.11 6.08 -8.51
N VAL A 53 9.18 6.07 -7.72
CA VAL A 53 9.09 5.98 -6.25
C VAL A 53 8.71 7.34 -5.70
N VAL A 54 7.65 7.40 -4.90
CA VAL A 54 7.23 8.62 -4.20
C VAL A 54 7.63 8.56 -2.74
N ILE A 55 7.50 7.38 -2.10
CA ILE A 55 7.85 7.20 -0.70
C ILE A 55 8.64 5.91 -0.53
N ARG A 56 9.68 5.98 0.28
CA ARG A 56 10.39 4.82 0.81
C ARG A 56 10.69 5.08 2.28
N GLU A 57 10.09 4.31 3.16
CA GLU A 57 10.25 4.46 4.61
C GLU A 57 10.55 3.11 5.24
N LEU A 58 11.53 3.08 6.13
CA LEU A 58 11.81 1.96 7.01
C LEU A 58 11.48 2.38 8.44
N PHE A 59 10.65 1.62 9.13
CA PHE A 59 10.39 1.86 10.54
C PHE A 59 10.29 0.58 11.35
N THR A 60 10.49 0.74 12.65
CA THR A 60 10.48 -0.35 13.62
C THR A 60 9.23 -0.28 14.48
N ILE A 61 8.58 -1.43 14.65
CA ILE A 61 7.45 -1.65 15.54
C ILE A 61 7.94 -2.50 16.70
N ARG A 62 7.88 -1.95 17.92
CA ARG A 62 8.32 -2.68 19.12
C ARG A 62 7.39 -3.87 19.41
N PRO A 63 7.83 -4.84 20.23
CA PRO A 63 6.97 -5.94 20.69
C PRO A 63 5.65 -5.44 21.29
N LEU A 64 4.55 -6.12 20.96
CA LEU A 64 3.19 -5.83 21.44
C LEU A 64 2.72 -4.38 21.18
N GLN A 65 3.18 -3.77 20.09
CA GLN A 65 2.77 -2.43 19.67
C GLN A 65 2.19 -2.43 18.26
N PHE A 66 1.45 -1.37 17.97
CA PHE A 66 0.99 -1.05 16.63
C PHE A 66 1.57 0.28 16.16
N ALA A 67 1.69 0.43 14.85
CA ALA A 67 2.10 1.66 14.19
C ALA A 67 1.07 1.99 13.11
N VAL A 68 0.76 3.28 13.00
CA VAL A 68 -0.10 3.82 11.94
C VAL A 68 0.73 4.80 11.12
N ARG A 69 0.60 4.72 9.81
CA ARG A 69 1.18 5.65 8.83
C ARG A 69 0.09 6.14 7.90
N ASN A 70 0.09 7.44 7.65
CA ASN A 70 -0.86 8.08 6.74
C ASN A 70 -0.07 8.76 5.64
N TYR A 71 -0.39 8.44 4.39
CA TYR A 71 0.24 9.02 3.23
C TYR A 71 -0.80 9.74 2.37
N PRO A 72 -0.73 11.07 2.24
CA PRO A 72 -1.58 11.79 1.29
C PRO A 72 -1.11 11.49 -0.13
N LEU A 73 -2.03 11.02 -0.97
CA LEU A 73 -1.81 10.60 -2.34
C LEU A 73 -2.57 11.54 -3.27
N SER A 74 -1.85 12.17 -4.21
CA SER A 74 -2.44 12.99 -5.28
C SER A 74 -1.88 12.53 -6.62
N GLY A 75 -2.75 11.99 -7.48
CA GLY A 75 -2.35 11.39 -8.74
C GLY A 75 -3.27 10.27 -9.18
N TYR A 76 -3.00 9.72 -10.37
CA TYR A 76 -3.83 8.72 -11.04
C TYR A 76 -3.79 7.35 -10.37
N GLY A 77 -2.61 6.77 -10.19
CA GLY A 77 -2.45 5.40 -9.69
C GLY A 77 -1.24 5.24 -8.78
N PHE A 78 -1.40 4.40 -7.76
CA PHE A 78 -0.42 4.16 -6.73
C PHE A 78 -0.26 2.66 -6.47
N GLU A 79 0.97 2.20 -6.38
CA GLU A 79 1.29 0.84 -5.96
C GLU A 79 2.06 0.88 -4.65
N LEU A 80 1.63 0.06 -3.72
CA LEU A 80 2.19 -0.09 -2.41
C LEU A 80 2.90 -1.44 -2.33
N GLN A 81 4.16 -1.45 -1.89
CA GLN A 81 4.91 -2.66 -1.61
C GLN A 81 5.38 -2.65 -0.16
N PHE A 82 5.27 -3.82 0.46
CA PHE A 82 5.74 -4.06 1.82
C PHE A 82 6.86 -5.09 1.83
N SER A 83 7.88 -4.84 2.65
CA SER A 83 8.94 -5.80 2.91
C SER A 83 9.18 -5.94 4.43
N PHE A 84 9.30 -7.18 4.89
CA PHE A 84 9.56 -7.51 6.29
C PHE A 84 10.98 -8.05 6.45
N PHE A 85 11.70 -7.57 7.45
CA PHE A 85 13.08 -7.99 7.70
C PHE A 85 13.27 -8.85 8.96
N SER A 86 12.30 -8.89 9.90
CA SER A 86 12.59 -9.47 11.22
C SER A 86 11.48 -10.22 11.95
N SER A 87 10.25 -10.31 11.43
CA SER A 87 9.16 -10.95 12.19
C SER A 87 8.01 -11.43 11.31
N LEU A 88 7.69 -12.73 11.42
CA LEU A 88 6.48 -13.34 10.85
C LEU A 88 5.21 -13.01 11.67
N ASN A 89 5.37 -12.44 12.87
CA ASN A 89 4.26 -12.14 13.79
C ASN A 89 3.71 -10.72 13.59
N THR A 90 3.84 -10.18 12.38
CA THR A 90 3.43 -8.81 12.06
C THR A 90 2.30 -8.83 11.05
N ALA A 91 1.13 -8.36 11.46
CA ALA A 91 0.01 -8.13 10.57
C ALA A 91 0.07 -6.70 10.05
N VAL A 92 -0.18 -6.51 8.74
CA VAL A 92 -0.24 -5.19 8.11
C VAL A 92 -1.54 -5.11 7.32
N THR A 93 -2.25 -4.00 7.51
CA THR A 93 -3.47 -3.66 6.80
C THR A 93 -3.28 -2.30 6.15
N ALA A 94 -3.64 -2.20 4.87
CA ALA A 94 -3.62 -0.96 4.13
C ALA A 94 -5.02 -0.66 3.60
N VAL A 95 -5.46 0.59 3.75
CA VAL A 95 -6.77 1.06 3.28
C VAL A 95 -6.62 2.47 2.73
N GLY A 96 -7.15 2.71 1.54
CA GLY A 96 -7.31 4.04 0.97
C GLY A 96 -8.63 4.67 1.42
N PHE A 97 -8.58 5.95 1.77
CA PHE A 97 -9.76 6.78 2.04
C PHE A 97 -9.79 7.95 1.07
N ALA A 98 -10.89 8.10 0.33
CA ALA A 98 -11.07 9.26 -0.51
C ALA A 98 -11.21 10.52 0.36
N GLY A 99 -10.64 11.63 -0.07
CA GLY A 99 -10.91 12.95 0.50
C GLY A 99 -12.37 13.38 0.29
N PRO A 100 -12.80 14.47 0.94
CA PRO A 100 -14.16 14.99 0.80
C PRO A 100 -14.55 15.19 -0.68
N GLY A 101 -15.66 14.58 -1.10
CA GLY A 101 -16.16 14.65 -2.47
C GLY A 101 -15.50 13.69 -3.46
N GLY A 102 -14.57 12.83 -3.02
CA GLY A 102 -13.87 11.89 -3.90
C GLY A 102 -14.38 10.46 -3.85
N THR A 103 -14.04 9.73 -4.91
CA THR A 103 -14.27 8.29 -5.03
C THR A 103 -12.96 7.59 -5.40
N ILE A 104 -12.63 6.50 -4.70
CA ILE A 104 -11.58 5.58 -5.10
C ILE A 104 -12.21 4.61 -6.10
N SER A 105 -11.77 4.64 -7.37
CA SER A 105 -12.32 3.78 -8.43
C SER A 105 -11.92 2.33 -8.24
N THR A 106 -10.71 2.10 -7.73
CA THR A 106 -10.18 0.76 -7.59
C THR A 106 -9.22 0.70 -6.41
N GLN A 107 -9.44 -0.27 -5.54
CA GLN A 107 -8.55 -0.56 -4.42
C GLN A 107 -8.41 -2.06 -4.28
N TYR A 108 -7.19 -2.56 -4.48
CA TYR A 108 -6.85 -3.95 -4.26
C TYR A 108 -5.64 -4.01 -3.33
N PHE A 109 -5.83 -4.52 -2.13
CA PHE A 109 -4.72 -4.83 -1.23
C PHE A 109 -4.67 -6.33 -1.04
N LEU A 110 -3.56 -6.96 -1.39
CA LEU A 110 -3.34 -8.34 -1.01
C LEU A 110 -3.20 -8.38 0.51
N GLN A 111 -4.10 -9.09 1.18
CA GLN A 111 -3.88 -9.45 2.59
C GLN A 111 -2.78 -10.50 2.66
N ASN A 112 -2.00 -10.44 3.73
CA ASN A 112 -0.83 -11.31 3.95
C ASN A 112 -1.17 -12.83 3.99
N ASP A 113 -2.47 -13.19 4.01
CA ASP A 113 -2.95 -14.56 4.19
C ASP A 113 -3.27 -15.36 2.91
N PHE A 114 -2.98 -14.85 1.70
CA PHE A 114 -3.19 -15.63 0.46
C PHE A 114 -1.94 -15.67 -0.43
N GLN A 115 -0.95 -16.45 -0.01
CA GLN A 115 0.29 -16.70 -0.78
C GLN A 115 0.12 -17.54 -2.07
N TYR A 116 -1.08 -17.68 -2.65
CA TYR A 116 -1.27 -18.49 -3.86
C TYR A 116 -2.23 -17.95 -4.93
N ILE A 117 -2.69 -16.70 -4.86
CA ILE A 117 -3.51 -16.12 -5.94
C ILE A 117 -2.89 -14.80 -6.38
N ASP A 118 -1.81 -14.88 -7.17
CA ASP A 118 -1.45 -13.74 -8.01
C ASP A 118 -0.84 -14.18 -9.35
N ARG A 119 -1.73 -14.51 -10.28
CA ARG A 119 -1.51 -14.37 -11.72
C ARG A 119 -2.77 -13.78 -12.29
N PHE A 120 -2.86 -12.45 -12.32
CA PHE A 120 -3.80 -11.78 -13.21
C PHE A 120 -3.46 -12.18 -14.65
N THR A 121 -4.28 -13.05 -15.22
CA THR A 121 -4.22 -13.40 -16.64
C THR A 121 -5.08 -12.37 -17.35
N VAL A 122 -4.47 -11.43 -18.06
CA VAL A 122 -5.20 -10.54 -18.96
C VAL A 122 -5.73 -11.41 -20.11
N MET A 123 -7.03 -11.71 -20.13
CA MET A 123 -7.67 -12.20 -21.35
C MET A 123 -7.93 -11.01 -22.25
N GLY A 124 -7.13 -10.90 -23.31
CA GLY A 124 -7.43 -9.99 -24.41
C GLY A 124 -8.74 -10.41 -25.07
N VAL A 125 -9.63 -9.42 -25.27
CA VAL A 125 -10.73 -9.50 -26.23
C VAL A 125 -10.37 -8.55 -27.37
#